data_AF-A0A9N9BQR3-F1
#
_entry.id   AF-A0A9N9BQR3-F1
#
_cell.length_a   1.000
_cell.length_b   1.000
_cell.length_c   1.000
_cell.angle_alpha   90.00
_cell.angle_beta   90.00
_cell.angle_gamma   90.00
#
_symmetry.space_group_name_H-M   'P 1'
#
loop_
_entity.id
_entity.type
_entity.pdbx_description
1 polymer ?
#
loop_
_entity_poly.entity_id
_entity_poly.type
_entity_poly.pdbx_seq_one_letter_code
_entity_poly.pdbx_strand_id
1 'polypeptide(L)'
;MKSVITLFFTLLFLAITTTTIYADNATQCQNYKDALALQQSFDAINPNAPCPVNNQVACLGSHGGVTLKCSENVWSQQPCNTGLICYALPLEFSRGTSIVCAAAKC
;
A
#
# COMPACT_ATOMS: atom_id res chain seq x y z
N MET A 1 3.52 19.71 56.20
CA MET A 1 3.97 18.80 55.12
C MET A 1 2.78 18.40 54.23
N LYS A 2 2.10 19.35 53.57
CA LYS A 2 1.01 19.05 52.61
C LYS A 2 1.01 20.03 51.42
N SER A 3 1.59 21.23 51.57
CA SER A 3 1.66 22.25 50.52
C SER A 3 2.88 22.20 49.58
N VAL A 4 3.86 21.31 49.80
CA VAL A 4 5.04 21.20 48.91
C VAL A 4 4.86 20.13 47.82
N ILE A 5 3.90 19.21 48.01
CA ILE A 5 3.64 18.12 47.05
C ILE A 5 2.78 18.60 45.87
N THR A 6 2.00 19.67 46.04
CA THR A 6 1.14 20.21 44.96
C THR A 6 1.90 21.05 43.93
N LEU A 7 3.13 21.51 44.24
CA LEU A 7 3.93 22.37 43.35
C LEU A 7 4.78 21.60 42.33
N PHE A 8 4.91 20.27 42.47
CA PHE A 8 5.63 19.44 41.51
C PHE A 8 4.74 18.84 40.40
N PHE A 9 3.41 18.83 40.59
CA PHE A 9 2.48 18.22 39.63
C PHE A 9 1.94 19.18 38.56
N THR A 10 2.21 20.49 38.67
CA THR A 10 1.69 21.51 37.75
C THR A 10 2.70 22.02 36.72
N LEU A 11 3.93 21.47 36.69
CA LEU A 11 5.00 21.86 35.76
C LEU A 11 5.32 20.84 34.67
N LEU A 12 4.49 19.80 34.47
CA LEU A 12 4.70 18.77 33.43
C LEU A 12 3.54 18.65 32.43
N PHE A 13 2.94 19.77 32.02
CA PHE A 13 2.00 19.78 30.88
C PHE A 13 2.12 21.06 30.04
N LEU A 14 3.35 21.48 29.76
CA LEU A 14 3.59 22.46 28.71
C LEU A 14 4.38 21.81 27.57
N ALA A 15 3.81 21.95 26.37
CA ALA A 15 4.36 21.67 25.05
C ALA A 15 4.34 20.21 24.57
N ILE A 16 3.21 19.80 23.96
CA ILE A 16 3.27 19.10 22.66
C ILE A 16 2.10 19.60 21.79
N THR A 17 2.25 20.77 21.17
CA THR A 17 1.49 21.15 19.96
C THR A 17 2.38 20.92 18.75
N THR A 18 2.80 19.68 18.51
CA THR A 18 3.57 19.34 17.31
C THR A 18 2.63 19.12 16.13
N THR A 19 2.35 20.22 15.43
CA THR A 19 2.27 20.33 13.95
C THR A 19 1.72 19.14 13.18
N THR A 20 0.44 19.22 12.78
CA THR A 20 -0.26 18.26 11.90
C THR A 20 0.02 18.43 10.39
N ILE A 21 1.13 19.05 9.97
CA ILE A 21 1.27 19.56 8.58
C ILE A 21 2.20 18.72 7.67
N TYR A 22 2.71 17.57 8.11
CA TYR A 22 3.63 16.72 7.29
C TYR A 22 3.04 15.37 6.86
N ALA A 23 1.76 15.10 7.14
CA ALA A 23 1.17 13.79 6.89
C ALA A 23 1.03 13.44 5.39
N ASP A 24 0.94 14.44 4.51
CA ASP A 24 0.63 14.23 3.09
C ASP A 24 1.82 13.63 2.31
N ASN A 25 2.98 14.31 2.32
CA ASN A 25 4.19 13.83 1.63
C ASN A 25 4.73 12.52 2.24
N ALA A 26 4.64 12.36 3.57
CA ALA A 26 5.03 11.11 4.21
C ALA A 26 4.14 9.92 3.78
N THR A 27 2.84 10.15 3.60
CA THR A 27 1.90 9.11 3.12
C THR A 27 2.15 8.78 1.66
N GLN A 28 2.33 9.78 0.80
CA GLN A 28 2.63 9.56 -0.62
C GLN A 28 3.97 8.80 -0.81
N CYS A 29 5.01 9.20 -0.08
CA CYS A 29 6.30 8.50 -0.10
C CYS A 29 6.17 7.04 0.35
N GLN A 30 5.36 6.77 1.38
CA GLN A 30 5.12 5.41 1.83
C GLN A 30 4.34 4.61 0.78
N ASN A 31 3.27 5.17 0.22
CA ASN A 31 2.49 4.52 -0.84
C ASN A 31 3.37 4.16 -2.05
N TYR A 32 4.32 5.03 -2.43
CA TYR A 32 5.26 4.74 -3.51
C TYR A 32 6.15 3.54 -3.19
N LYS A 33 6.72 3.49 -1.97
CA LYS A 33 7.55 2.36 -1.52
C LYS A 33 6.74 1.07 -1.48
N ASP A 34 5.50 1.14 -0.98
CA ASP A 34 4.60 0.00 -0.89
C ASP A 34 4.19 -0.50 -2.27
N ALA A 35 3.92 0.40 -3.22
CA ALA A 35 3.58 0.06 -4.60
C ALA A 35 4.75 -0.65 -5.30
N LEU A 36 5.98 -0.13 -5.12
CA LEU A 36 7.18 -0.75 -5.66
C LEU A 36 7.41 -2.15 -5.09
N ALA A 37 7.33 -2.30 -3.76
CA ALA A 37 7.49 -3.59 -3.10
C ALA A 37 6.41 -4.59 -3.55
N LEU A 38 5.15 -4.14 -3.66
CA LEU A 38 4.05 -4.94 -4.15
C LEU A 38 4.27 -5.38 -5.61
N GLN A 39 4.68 -4.46 -6.49
CA GLN A 39 5.00 -4.77 -7.88
C GLN A 39 6.06 -5.87 -8.01
N GLN A 40 7.14 -5.75 -7.23
CA GLN A 40 8.25 -6.72 -7.22
C GLN A 40 7.80 -8.09 -6.70
N SER A 41 6.87 -8.12 -5.74
CA SER A 41 6.37 -9.37 -5.17
C SER A 41 5.63 -10.25 -6.19
N PHE A 42 5.12 -9.66 -7.28
CA PHE A 42 4.36 -10.39 -8.29
C PHE A 42 5.19 -11.37 -9.11
N ASP A 43 6.51 -11.20 -9.17
CA ASP A 43 7.40 -12.17 -9.84
C ASP A 43 7.42 -13.53 -9.16
N ALA A 44 7.07 -13.58 -7.87
CA ALA A 44 6.99 -14.83 -7.11
C ALA A 44 5.66 -15.59 -7.30
N ILE A 45 4.67 -15.01 -7.99
CA ILE A 45 3.35 -15.63 -8.14
C ILE A 45 3.40 -16.74 -9.18
N ASN A 46 3.06 -17.95 -8.73
CA ASN A 46 2.75 -19.08 -9.61
C ASN A 46 1.23 -19.19 -9.77
N PRO A 47 0.66 -18.90 -10.96
CA PRO A 47 -0.79 -18.96 -11.18
C PRO A 47 -1.34 -20.39 -11.14
N ASN A 48 -0.48 -21.42 -11.20
CA ASN A 48 -0.89 -22.83 -11.10
C ASN A 48 -0.90 -23.34 -9.65
N ALA A 49 -0.40 -22.55 -8.69
CA ALA A 49 -0.45 -22.87 -7.27
C ALA A 49 -1.69 -22.26 -6.61
N PRO A 50 -2.19 -22.82 -5.48
CA PRO A 50 -3.28 -22.21 -4.74
C PRO A 50 -2.93 -20.79 -4.29
N CYS A 51 -3.88 -19.87 -4.45
CA CYS A 51 -3.70 -18.48 -4.04
C CYS A 51 -3.83 -18.35 -2.51
N PRO A 52 -2.98 -17.55 -1.83
CA PRO A 52 -2.86 -17.59 -0.38
C PRO A 52 -3.94 -16.78 0.35
N VAL A 53 -4.50 -15.75 -0.30
CA VAL A 53 -5.43 -14.80 0.31
C VAL A 53 -6.64 -14.62 -0.59
N ASN A 54 -7.83 -15.03 -0.12
CA ASN A 54 -9.08 -14.85 -0.86
C ASN A 54 -9.32 -13.36 -1.17
N ASN A 55 -9.85 -13.06 -2.36
CA ASN A 55 -10.03 -11.71 -2.90
C ASN A 55 -8.74 -10.92 -3.17
N GLN A 56 -7.56 -11.52 -3.05
CA GLN A 56 -6.32 -10.89 -3.48
C GLN A 56 -6.35 -10.63 -4.98
N VAL A 57 -5.89 -9.45 -5.38
CA VAL A 57 -5.59 -9.10 -6.77
C VAL A 57 -4.08 -8.99 -6.93
N ALA A 58 -3.55 -9.38 -8.08
CA ALA A 58 -2.13 -9.29 -8.39
C ALA A 58 -1.90 -9.10 -9.90
N CYS A 59 -0.68 -8.77 -10.29
CA CYS A 59 -0.24 -8.90 -11.68
C CYS A 59 0.38 -10.28 -11.92
N LEU A 60 0.17 -10.85 -13.09
CA LEU A 60 0.93 -12.03 -13.51
C LEU A 60 2.32 -11.57 -13.97
N GLY A 61 3.31 -11.72 -13.09
CA GLY A 61 4.65 -11.11 -13.25
C GLY A 61 4.64 -9.60 -12.98
N SER A 62 5.84 -9.04 -12.74
CA SER A 62 6.01 -7.62 -12.40
C SER A 62 5.63 -6.64 -13.52
N HIS A 63 5.54 -7.06 -14.78
CA HIS A 63 5.13 -6.19 -15.90
C HIS A 63 4.30 -6.93 -16.96
N GLY A 64 3.42 -7.85 -16.52
CA GLY A 64 2.56 -8.61 -17.42
C GLY A 64 1.29 -7.88 -17.86
N GLY A 65 0.76 -8.24 -19.02
CA GLY A 65 -0.55 -7.76 -19.52
C GLY A 65 -1.75 -8.49 -18.93
N VAL A 66 -1.62 -9.12 -17.76
CA VAL A 66 -2.65 -9.97 -17.15
C VAL A 66 -2.76 -9.67 -15.66
N THR A 67 -3.98 -9.45 -15.19
CA THR A 67 -4.32 -9.38 -13.76
C THR A 67 -4.78 -10.75 -13.27
N LEU A 68 -4.53 -11.03 -12.01
CA LEU A 68 -4.94 -12.24 -11.31
C LEU A 68 -5.92 -11.85 -10.20
N LYS A 69 -6.99 -12.62 -10.03
CA LYS A 69 -7.89 -12.50 -8.88
C LYS A 69 -8.05 -13.85 -8.20
N CYS A 70 -7.75 -13.88 -6.90
CA CYS A 70 -7.90 -15.05 -6.07
C CYS A 70 -9.36 -15.21 -5.61
N SER A 71 -9.93 -16.38 -5.84
CA SER A 71 -11.23 -16.78 -5.29
C SER A 71 -11.18 -18.25 -4.91
N GLU A 72 -11.54 -18.58 -3.67
CA GLU A 72 -11.60 -19.97 -3.20
C GLU A 72 -10.29 -20.75 -3.41
N ASN A 73 -9.15 -20.09 -3.13
CA ASN A 73 -7.80 -20.62 -3.32
C ASN A 73 -7.39 -20.87 -4.79
N VAL A 74 -8.16 -20.37 -5.77
CA VAL A 74 -7.84 -20.47 -7.20
C VAL A 74 -7.56 -19.09 -7.80
N TRP A 75 -6.52 -19.00 -8.64
CA TRP A 75 -6.25 -17.82 -9.45
C TRP A 75 -7.12 -17.80 -10.72
N SER A 76 -7.94 -16.77 -10.86
CA SER A 76 -8.57 -16.41 -12.13
C SER A 76 -7.71 -15.39 -12.87
N GLN A 77 -7.47 -15.62 -14.16
CA GLN A 77 -6.68 -14.72 -15.01
C GLN A 77 -7.61 -13.81 -15.82
N GLN A 78 -7.31 -12.52 -15.84
CA GLN A 78 -8.07 -11.50 -16.56
C GLN A 78 -7.07 -10.65 -17.36
N PRO A 79 -7.02 -10.80 -18.70
CA PRO A 79 -6.11 -10.01 -19.52
C PRO A 79 -6.47 -8.53 -19.44
N CYS A 80 -5.45 -7.69 -19.39
CA CYS A 80 -5.60 -6.26 -19.62
C CYS A 80 -6.00 -6.01 -21.09
N ASN A 81 -6.68 -4.89 -21.35
CA ASN A 81 -6.96 -4.48 -22.73
C ASN A 81 -5.65 -4.30 -23.53
N THR A 82 -5.75 -4.42 -24.85
CA THR A 82 -4.62 -4.31 -25.77
C THR A 82 -3.75 -3.08 -25.49
N GLY A 83 -2.44 -3.29 -25.36
CA GLY A 83 -1.46 -2.23 -25.11
C GLY A 83 -1.34 -1.78 -23.65
N LEU A 84 -2.13 -2.35 -22.74
CA LEU A 84 -2.04 -2.08 -21.31
C LEU A 84 -1.26 -3.17 -20.57
N ILE A 85 -0.62 -2.78 -19.48
CA ILE A 85 0.19 -3.60 -18.58
C ILE A 85 -0.37 -3.45 -17.17
N CYS A 86 -0.31 -4.51 -16.37
CA CYS A 86 -0.71 -4.50 -14.98
C CYS A 86 0.35 -3.83 -14.09
N TYR A 87 -0.09 -2.88 -13.27
CA TYR A 87 0.75 -2.16 -12.32
C TYR A 87 0.11 -2.10 -10.94
N ALA A 88 0.94 -2.17 -9.89
CA ALA A 88 0.67 -1.62 -8.58
C ALA A 88 1.08 -0.13 -8.59
N LEU A 89 0.11 0.76 -8.46
CA LEU A 89 0.31 2.19 -8.38
C LEU A 89 0.08 2.71 -6.95
N PRO A 90 0.83 3.73 -6.51
CA PRO A 90 0.52 4.42 -5.25
C PRO A 90 -0.83 5.15 -5.36
N LEU A 91 -1.59 5.17 -4.27
CA LEU A 91 -2.76 6.05 -4.17
C LEU A 91 -2.29 7.48 -3.84
N GLU A 92 -2.81 8.47 -4.57
CA GLU A 92 -2.37 9.87 -4.42
C GLU A 92 -3.15 10.62 -3.34
N PHE A 93 -4.43 10.30 -3.18
CA PHE A 93 -5.35 11.02 -2.28
C PHE A 93 -5.80 10.19 -1.08
N SER A 94 -5.18 9.03 -0.87
CA SER A 94 -5.48 8.12 0.22
C SER A 94 -4.29 7.21 0.52
N ARG A 95 -4.29 6.55 1.68
CA ARG A 95 -3.26 5.58 2.05
C ARG A 95 -3.43 4.30 1.25
N GLY A 96 -2.32 3.75 0.74
CA GLY A 96 -2.23 2.43 0.14
C GLY A 96 -1.85 2.44 -1.35
N THR A 97 -2.19 1.35 -2.01
CA THR A 97 -1.85 1.06 -3.40
C THR A 97 -3.08 0.54 -4.15
N SER A 98 -3.04 0.61 -5.48
CA SER A 98 -4.08 0.08 -6.36
C SER A 98 -3.46 -0.73 -7.49
N ILE A 99 -4.11 -1.83 -7.86
CA ILE A 99 -3.68 -2.65 -8.99
C ILE A 99 -4.55 -2.31 -10.20
N VAL A 100 -3.93 -1.87 -11.29
CA VAL A 100 -4.63 -1.38 -12.47
C VAL A 100 -3.95 -1.82 -13.76
N CYS A 101 -4.72 -1.93 -14.84
CA CYS A 101 -4.18 -1.99 -16.19
C CYS A 101 -3.96 -0.57 -16.72
N ALA A 102 -2.74 -0.20 -17.05
CA ALA A 102 -2.38 1.10 -17.59
C ALA A 102 -1.40 0.99 -18.75
N ALA A 103 -1.31 2.02 -19.59
CA ALA A 103 -0.30 2.07 -20.63
C ALA A 103 1.11 1.99 -20.00
N ALA A 104 2.06 1.40 -20.72
CA ALA A 104 3.44 1.40 -20.29
C ALA A 104 3.90 2.84 -20.04
N LYS A 105 4.45 3.09 -18.85
CA LYS A 105 5.08 4.39 -18.56
C LYS A 105 6.50 4.35 -19.11
N CYS A 106 6.84 5.38 -19.89
CA CYS A 106 8.15 5.58 -20.50
C CYS A 106 9.24 5.82 -19.43
#